data_AF-A0AAI9IA07-F1
#
_entry.id   AF-A0AAI9IA07-F1
#
_cell.length_a   1.000
_cell.length_b   1.000
_cell.length_c   1.000
_cell.angle_alpha   90.00
_cell.angle_beta   90.00
_cell.angle_gamma   90.00
#
_symmetry.space_group_name_H-M   'P 1'
#
loop_
_entity.id
_entity.type
_entity.pdbx_description
1 polymer ?
#
loop_
_entity_poly.entity_id
_entity_poly.type
_entity_poly.pdbx_seq_one_letter_code
_entity_poly.pdbx_strand_id
1 'polypeptide(L)' 'MLFGKKTTYVSEITQFIDELKTKNPKLEESQRAGRALLWDKEPLDLDKSAREKASRVAQQPYVYQSH' A
#
# COMPACT_ATOMS: atom_id res chain seq x y z
N MET A 1 -19.97 32.57 -0.21
CA MET A 1 -20.47 31.20 -0.44
C MET A 1 -20.03 30.34 0.74
N LEU A 2 -20.97 29.97 1.62
CA LEU A 2 -20.72 29.16 2.82
C LEU A 2 -21.19 27.73 2.55
N PHE A 3 -20.27 26.81 2.26
CA PHE A 3 -20.57 25.39 2.12
C PHE A 3 -19.80 24.59 3.17
N GLY A 4 -20.53 23.89 4.03
CA GLY A 4 -19.93 22.90 4.93
C GLY A 4 -20.88 22.50 6.05
N LYS A 5 -21.64 21.42 5.84
CA LYS A 5 -22.47 20.78 6.86
C LYS A 5 -21.56 20.43 8.06
N LYS A 6 -21.73 21.09 9.21
CA LYS A 6 -21.09 20.65 10.48
C LYS A 6 -21.75 19.34 10.89
N THR A 7 -21.17 18.22 10.49
CA THR A 7 -21.51 16.90 11.02
C THR A 7 -20.97 16.85 12.45
N THR A 8 -21.84 17.08 13.44
CA THR A 8 -21.48 17.08 14.87
C THR A 8 -21.23 15.68 15.44
N TYR A 9 -21.46 14.63 14.66
CA TYR A 9 -21.17 13.27 15.07
C TYR A 9 -19.75 12.86 14.69
N VAL A 10 -19.01 12.38 15.70
CA VAL A 10 -17.71 11.71 15.57
C VAL A 10 -17.87 10.33 16.17
N SER A 11 -17.53 9.27 15.42
CA SER A 11 -17.67 7.90 15.92
C SER A 11 -16.76 7.65 17.13
N GLU A 12 -17.15 6.74 18.02
CA GLU A 12 -16.33 6.34 19.17
C GLU A 12 -14.95 5.82 18.71
N ILE A 13 -14.91 5.12 17.58
CA ILE A 13 -13.67 4.62 16.99
C ILE A 13 -12.76 5.76 16.56
N THR A 14 -13.31 6.83 15.97
CA THR A 14 -12.54 8.01 15.59
C THR A 14 -11.94 8.68 16.82
N GLN A 15 -12.74 8.88 17.87
CA GLN A 15 -12.26 9.46 19.13
C GLN A 15 -11.14 8.60 19.76
N PHE A 16 -11.32 7.27 19.76
CA PHE A 16 -10.30 6.33 20.23
C PHE A 16 -8.99 6.42 19.44
N ILE A 17 -9.06 6.48 18.11
CA ILE A 17 -7.86 6.59 17.26
C ILE A 17 -7.13 7.92 17.53
N ASP A 18 -7.86 9.02 17.67
CA ASP A 18 -7.27 10.34 17.95
C ASP A 18 -6.59 10.37 19.33
N GLU A 19 -7.22 9.80 20.35
CA GLU A 19 -6.61 9.63 21.67
C GLU A 19 -5.35 8.74 21.60
N LEU A 20 -5.40 7.64 20.86
CA LEU A 20 -4.28 6.72 20.71
C LEU A 20 -3.07 7.41 20.08
N LYS A 21 -3.28 8.20 19.02
CA LYS A 21 -2.23 8.99 18.38
C LYS A 21 -1.66 10.06 19.29
N THR A 22 -2.52 10.71 20.08
CA THR A 22 -2.10 11.73 21.06
C THR A 22 -1.24 11.12 22.16
N LYS A 23 -1.64 9.95 22.69
CA LYS A 23 -0.90 9.21 23.72
C LYS A 23 0.39 8.60 23.19
N ASN A 24 0.48 8.31 21.89
CA ASN A 24 1.69 7.77 21.25
C ASN A 24 2.06 8.53 19.97
N PRO A 25 2.78 9.67 20.07
CA PRO A 25 3.19 10.46 18.91
C PRO A 25 4.08 9.73 17.89
N LYS A 26 4.77 8.65 18.30
CA LYS A 26 5.64 7.84 17.41
C LYS A 26 4.88 6.78 16.62
N LEU A 27 3.57 6.62 16.85
CA LEU A 27 2.76 5.58 16.24
C LEU A 27 2.72 5.69 14.72
N GLU A 28 2.55 6.90 14.18
CA GLU A 28 2.47 7.10 12.72
C GLU A 28 3.80 6.80 12.02
N GLU A 29 4.92 7.14 12.65
CA GLU A 29 6.25 6.78 12.14
C GLU A 29 6.41 5.26 12.09
N SER A 30 6.04 4.57 13.17
CA SER A 30 6.08 3.11 13.24
C SER A 30 5.15 2.45 12.21
N GLN A 31 3.96 3.04 11.98
CA GLN A 31 3.02 2.58 10.96
C GLN A 31 3.59 2.75 9.54
N ARG A 32 4.22 3.89 9.25
CA ARG A 32 4.92 4.12 7.98
C ARG A 32 6.05 3.13 7.77
N ALA A 33 6.89 2.91 8.79
CA ALA A 33 7.97 1.93 8.74
C ALA A 33 7.43 0.51 8.49
N GLY A 34 6.38 0.10 9.21
CA GLY A 34 5.76 -1.22 9.02
C GLY A 34 5.14 -1.40 7.62
N ARG A 35 4.51 -0.35 7.08
CA ARG A 35 4.02 -0.36 5.69
C ARG A 35 5.14 -0.46 4.67
N ALA A 36 6.23 0.26 4.86
CA ALA A 36 7.38 0.25 3.95
C ALA A 36 8.02 -1.13 3.81
N LEU A 37 7.89 -2.01 4.81
CA LEU A 37 8.46 -3.35 4.75
C LEU A 37 7.74 -4.29 3.76
N LEU A 38 6.41 -4.30 3.76
CA LEU A 38 5.64 -5.35 3.05
C LEU A 38 4.59 -4.81 2.08
N TRP A 39 4.19 -3.54 2.22
CA TRP A 39 3.05 -2.95 1.52
C TRP A 39 3.47 -1.90 0.50
N ASP A 40 4.32 -0.96 0.89
CA ASP A 40 4.73 0.10 -0.03
C ASP A 40 5.75 -0.48 -1.02
N LYS A 41 5.33 -0.55 -2.28
CA LYS A 41 6.20 -0.98 -3.37
C LYS A 41 7.00 0.22 -3.86
N GLU A 42 8.29 0.01 -4.11
CA GLU A 42 9.09 1.00 -4.82
C GLU A 42 8.49 1.28 -6.20
N PRO A 43 8.65 2.51 -6.71
CA PRO A 43 8.24 2.83 -8.08
C PRO A 43 8.83 1.83 -9.08
N LEU A 44 8.01 1.40 -10.04
CA LEU A 44 8.47 0.50 -11.08
C LEU A 44 9.43 1.23 -12.03
N ASP A 45 10.64 0.70 -12.20
CA ASP A 45 11.53 1.10 -13.29
C ASP A 45 10.95 0.59 -14.62
N LEU A 46 10.44 1.52 -15.43
CA LEU A 46 9.78 1.22 -16.69
C LEU A 46 10.75 0.65 -17.73
N ASP A 47 12.01 1.10 -17.74
CA ASP A 47 13.03 0.62 -18.67
C ASP A 47 13.46 -0.80 -18.31
N LYS A 48 13.56 -1.10 -17.01
CA LYS A 48 13.77 -2.47 -16.54
C LYS A 48 12.59 -3.36 -16.92
N SER A 49 11.35 -2.92 -16.66
CA SER A 49 10.14 -3.69 -17.02
C SER A 49 10.06 -3.98 -18.51
N ALA A 50 10.40 -3.01 -19.36
CA ALA A 50 10.44 -3.19 -20.81
C ALA A 50 11.49 -4.25 -21.22
N ARG A 51 12.70 -4.19 -20.66
CA ARG A 51 13.77 -5.17 -20.92
C ARG A 51 13.41 -6.57 -20.44
N GLU A 52 12.81 -6.71 -19.26
CA GLU A 52 12.33 -8.00 -18.75
C GLU A 52 11.28 -8.63 -19.67
N LYS A 53 10.33 -7.82 -20.16
CA LYS A 53 9.33 -8.27 -21.14
C LYS A 53 9.98 -8.71 -22.45
N ALA A 54 10.93 -7.94 -22.96
CA ALA A 54 11.64 -8.25 -24.20
C ALA A 54 12.52 -9.51 -24.09
N SER A 55 13.10 -9.77 -22.91
CA SER A 55 13.95 -10.94 -22.66
C SER A 55 13.16 -12.22 -22.33
N ARG A 56 11.83 -12.16 -22.22
CA ARG A 56 11.01 -13.29 -21.77
C ARG A 56 10.99 -14.41 -22.81
N VAL A 57 11.46 -15.61 -22.41
CA VAL A 57 11.32 -16.83 -23.20
C VAL A 57 9.97 -17.49 -22.90
N ALA A 58 9.22 -17.88 -23.93
CA ALA A 58 7.96 -18.58 -23.77
C ALA A 58 8.19 -19.97 -23.14
N GLN A 59 7.56 -20.19 -21.97
CA GLN A 59 7.58 -21.48 -21.29
C GLN A 59 6.45 -22.37 -21.82
N GLN A 60 6.71 -23.67 -21.99
CA GLN A 60 5.67 -24.64 -22.33
C GLN A 60 4.61 -24.69 -21.21
N PRO A 61 3.30 -24.81 -21.54
CA PRO A 61 2.24 -24.87 -20.52
C PRO A 61 2.41 -26.07 -19.57
N TYR A 62 2.94 -27.18 -20.09
CA TYR A 62 3.21 -28.39 -19.35
C TYR A 62 4.64 -28.86 -19.62
N VAL A 63 5.54 -28.54 -18.69
CA VAL A 63 6.98 -28.87 -18.78
C VAL A 63 7.23 -30.39 -18.89
N TYR A 64 6.30 -31.21 -18.39
CA TYR A 64 6.40 -32.67 -18.38
C TYR A 64 5.49 -33.36 -19.38
N GLN A 65 4.89 -32.64 -20.34
CA GLN A 65 4.11 -33.30 -21.38
C GLN A 65 5.07 -34.02 -22.34
N SER A 66 5.20 -35.34 -22.15
CA SER A 66 5.74 -36.25 -23.15
C SER A 66 4.68 -36.40 -24.25
N HIS A 67 5.03 -36.09 -25.50
CA HIS A 67 4.17 -36.39 -26.66
C HIS A 67 4.12 -37.89 -26.96
#